data_AF-A0A1Y2JXZ5-F1
#
_entry.id   AF-A0A1Y2JXZ5-F1
#
_cell.length_a   1.000
_cell.length_b   1.000
_cell.length_c   1.000
_cell.angle_alpha   90.00
_cell.angle_beta   90.00
_cell.angle_gamma   90.00
#
_symmetry.space_group_name_H-M   'P 1'
#
loop_
_entity.id
_entity.type
_entity.pdbx_description
1 polymer ?
#
loop_
_entity_poly.entity_id
_entity_poly.type
_entity_poly.pdbx_seq_one_letter_code
_entity_poly.pdbx_strand_id
1 'polypeptide(L)' 'MAEEAARFKEAAAQLPPGPQRELYLRRARQADTAANINEWLTSPGLQPPTALENMQVGGPAKRDRVASD' A
#
# COMPACT_ATOMS: atom_id res chain seq x y z
N MET A 1 -8.10 -4.53 -4.32
CA MET A 1 -8.27 -3.28 -5.10
C MET A 1 -8.42 -3.52 -6.61
N ALA A 2 -7.41 -3.99 -7.35
CA ALA A 2 -7.57 -4.23 -8.80
C ALA A 2 -8.68 -5.27 -9.14
N GLU A 3 -8.75 -6.36 -8.37
CA GLU A 3 -9.84 -7.34 -8.49
C GLU A 3 -11.22 -6.75 -8.16
N GLU A 4 -11.30 -5.84 -7.19
CA GLU A 4 -12.56 -5.15 -6.86
C GLU A 4 -13.01 -4.25 -8.00
N ALA A 5 -12.08 -3.57 -8.67
CA ALA A 5 -12.39 -2.79 -9.85
C ALA A 5 -12.98 -3.66 -10.97
N ALA A 6 -12.43 -4.86 -11.19
CA ALA A 6 -12.99 -5.82 -12.14
C ALA A 6 -14.40 -6.26 -11.75
N ARG A 7 -14.63 -6.63 -10.49
CA ARG A 7 -15.97 -7.01 -9.97
C ARG A 7 -17.00 -5.89 -10.15
N PHE A 8 -16.60 -4.63 -9.92
CA PHE A 8 -17.49 -3.50 -10.16
C PHE A 8 -17.76 -3.24 -11.65
N LYS A 9 -16.79 -3.45 -12.53
CA LYS A 9 -16.99 -3.37 -13.99
C LYS A 9 -17.95 -4.46 -14.48
N GLU A 10 -17.80 -5.68 -13.98
CA GLU A 10 -18.71 -6.81 -14.25
C GLU A 10 -20.13 -6.52 -13.77
N ALA A 11 -20.30 -6.05 -12.53
CA ALA A 11 -21.60 -5.67 -12.00
C ALA A 11 -22.26 -4.54 -12.82
N ALA A 12 -21.48 -3.54 -13.24
CA ALA A 12 -21.96 -2.46 -14.10
C ALA A 12 -22.37 -2.94 -15.50
N ALA A 13 -21.74 -4.00 -16.03
CA ALA A 13 -22.05 -4.56 -17.34
C ALA A 13 -23.42 -5.27 -17.37
N GLN A 14 -23.87 -5.78 -16.23
CA GLN A 14 -25.18 -6.45 -16.08
C GLN A 14 -26.35 -5.48 -15.90
N LEU A 15 -26.08 -4.18 -15.78
CA LEU A 15 -27.11 -3.17 -15.52
C LEU A 15 -27.41 -2.33 -16.77
N PRO A 16 -28.67 -1.91 -16.97
CA PRO A 16 -28.99 -0.92 -17.98
C PRO A 16 -28.34 0.43 -17.63
N PRO A 17 -28.23 1.35 -18.61
CA PRO A 17 -27.82 2.73 -18.35
C PRO A 17 -28.68 3.36 -17.25
N GLY A 18 -28.02 3.93 -16.24
CA GLY A 18 -28.70 4.59 -15.12
C GLY A 18 -27.82 4.79 -13.90
N PRO A 19 -28.37 5.40 -12.84
CA PRO A 19 -27.60 5.82 -11.65
C PRO A 19 -26.86 4.67 -10.96
N GLN A 20 -27.47 3.48 -10.89
CA GLN A 20 -26.88 2.31 -10.26
C GLN A 20 -25.66 1.80 -11.04
N ARG A 21 -25.74 1.75 -12.38
CA ARG A 21 -24.61 1.41 -13.24
C ARG A 21 -23.48 2.43 -13.08
N GLU A 22 -23.81 3.71 -13.04
CA GLU A 22 -22.81 4.77 -12.84
C GLU A 22 -22.12 4.68 -11.48
N LEU A 23 -22.84 4.31 -10.43
CA LEU A 23 -22.27 4.11 -9.11
C LEU A 23 -21.22 2.99 -9.12
N TYR A 24 -21.51 1.85 -9.74
CA TYR A 24 -20.53 0.78 -9.90
C TYR A 24 -19.32 1.22 -10.73
N LEU A 25 -19.53 1.94 -11.83
CA LEU A 25 -18.42 2.47 -12.62
C LEU A 25 -17.56 3.49 -11.85
N ARG A 26 -18.15 4.31 -10.99
CA ARG A 26 -17.41 5.21 -10.09
C ARG A 26 -16.56 4.42 -9.09
N ARG A 27 -17.13 3.39 -8.49
CA ARG A 27 -16.41 2.50 -7.56
C ARG A 27 -15.27 1.76 -8.24
N ALA A 28 -15.48 1.29 -9.47
CA ALA A 28 -14.43 0.66 -10.27
C ALA A 28 -13.23 1.60 -10.47
N ARG A 29 -13.48 2.85 -10.88
CA ARG A 29 -12.43 3.87 -11.04
C ARG A 29 -11.69 4.15 -9.73
N GLN A 30 -12.40 4.24 -8.62
CA GLN A 30 -11.77 4.44 -7.30
C GLN A 30 -10.86 3.28 -6.92
N ALA A 31 -11.31 2.05 -7.15
CA ALA A 31 -10.53 0.85 -6.85
C ALA A 31 -9.30 0.70 -7.76
N ASP A 32 -9.41 1.07 -9.04
CA ASP A 32 -8.26 1.16 -9.96
C ASP A 32 -7.24 2.19 -9.44
N THR A 33 -7.68 3.41 -9.10
CA THR A 33 -6.79 4.45 -8.55
C THR A 33 -6.12 4.00 -7.25
N ALA A 34 -6.86 3.35 -6.35
CA ALA A 34 -6.31 2.82 -5.10
C ALA A 34 -5.25 1.74 -5.35
N ALA A 35 -5.47 0.87 -6.35
CA ALA A 35 -4.49 -0.14 -6.75
C ALA A 35 -3.20 0.51 -7.27
N ASN A 36 -3.31 1.52 -8.13
CA ASN A 36 -2.15 2.24 -8.67
C ASN A 36 -1.35 2.95 -7.57
N ILE A 37 -2.04 3.59 -6.62
CA ILE A 37 -1.36 4.21 -5.46
C ILE A 37 -0.62 3.15 -4.63
N ASN A 38 -1.27 2.01 -4.37
CA ASN A 38 -0.64 0.92 -3.62
C ASN A 38 0.60 0.39 -4.34
N GLU A 39 0.53 0.21 -5.66
CA GLU A 39 1.68 -0.18 -6.48
C GLU A 39 2.84 0.81 -6.34
N TRP A 40 2.56 2.12 -6.41
CA TRP A 40 3.59 3.14 -6.21
C TRP A 40 4.22 3.03 -4.83
N LEU A 41 3.41 3.00 -3.77
CA LEU A 41 3.89 2.96 -2.38
C LEU A 41 4.70 1.69 -2.07
N THR A 42 4.37 0.57 -2.72
CA THR A 42 5.07 -0.71 -2.53
C THR A 42 6.29 -0.89 -3.45
N SER A 43 6.56 0.07 -4.34
CA SER A 43 7.71 0.00 -5.24
C SER A 43 9.04 0.00 -4.46
N PRO A 44 10.03 -0.82 -4.85
CA PRO A 44 11.31 -0.93 -4.13
C PRO A 44 12.05 0.40 -3.97
N GLY A 45 11.87 1.34 -4.91
CA GLY A 45 12.49 2.66 -4.87
C GLY A 45 11.94 3.61 -3.81
N LEU A 46 10.76 3.33 -3.25
CA LEU A 46 10.15 4.11 -2.16
C LEU A 46 10.24 3.42 -0.80
N GLN A 47 10.68 2.16 -0.75
CA GLN A 47 10.89 1.44 0.50
C GLN A 47 12.23 1.86 1.12
N PRO A 48 12.31 1.99 2.45
CA PRO A 48 13.58 2.24 3.12
C PRO A 48 14.57 1.11 2.81
N PRO A 49 15.86 1.40 2.62
CA PRO A 49 16.88 0.37 2.43
C PRO A 49 16.87 -0.62 3.61
N THR A 50 16.84 -1.91 3.31
CA THR A 50 16.91 -3.00 4.31
C THR A 50 18.18 -2.92 5.19
N ALA A 51 19.23 -2.25 4.70
CA ALA A 51 20.42 -1.95 5.49
C ALA A 51 20.13 -1.05 6.72
N LEU A 52 19.13 -0.16 6.64
CA LEU A 52 18.72 0.69 7.77
C LEU A 52 17.90 -0.09 8.81
N GLU A 53 17.14 -1.09 8.38
CA GLU A 53 16.40 -2.01 9.27
C GLU A 53 17.37 -2.78 10.18
N ASN A 54 18.50 -3.24 9.63
CA ASN A 54 19.55 -3.91 10.38
C ASN A 54 20.32 -2.99 11.36
N MET A 55 20.30 -1.67 11.13
CA MET A 55 20.90 -0.69 12.04
C MET A 55 20.01 -0.38 13.26
N GLN A 56 18.70 -0.61 13.18
CA GLN A 56 17.75 -0.34 14.27
C GLN A 56 17.63 -1.45 15.30
N VAL A 57 18.08 -2.67 14.99
CA VAL A 57 18.11 -3.80 15.95
C VAL A 57 19.33 -3.73 16.90
N GLY A 58 20.26 -2.79 16.68
CA GLY A 58 21.45 -2.60 17.51
C GLY A 58 21.34 -1.42 18.48
N GLY A 59 20.83 -1.64 19.68
CA GLY A 59 20.94 -0.67 20.79
C GLY A 59 21.27 -1.34 22.13
N PRO A 60 21.98 -0.67 23.06
CA PRO A 60 23.19 0.13 22.89
C PRO A 60 24.44 -0.66 23.38
N ALA A 61 25.59 -0.35 22.78
CA ALA A 61 26.90 -0.78 23.27
C ALA A 61 27.03 -0.42 24.77
N LYS A 62 27.32 -1.44 25.59
CA LYS A 62 27.63 -1.26 27.01
C LYS A 62 28.82 -0.31 27.10
N ARG A 63 28.59 0.90 27.61
CA ARG A 63 29.67 1.75 28.10
C ARG A 63 30.21 1.07 29.35
N ASP A 64 31.29 0.30 29.18
CA ASP A 64 32.09 -0.18 30.29
C ASP A 64 32.55 1.04 31.08
N ARG A 65 31.90 1.28 32.22
CA ARG A 65 32.35 2.24 33.21
C ARG A 65 33.55 1.61 33.89
N VAL A 66 34.74 1.92 33.38
CA VAL A 66 36.00 1.74 34.11
C VAL A 66 35.85 2.49 35.43
N ALA A 67 35.72 1.73 36.51
CA ALA A 67 36.02 2.21 37.84
C ALA A 67 37.53 2.39 37.89
N SER A 68 37.99 3.64 37.98
CA SER A 68 39.34 3.95 38.41
C SER A 68 39.32 4.25 39.90
N ASP A 69 40.36 3.75 40.56
CA ASP A 69 40.68 3.72 41.99
C ASP A 69 40.45 5.02 42.77
#